data_AF-A0A1V5DRJ9-F1
#
_entry.id   AF-A0A1V5DRJ9-F1
#
_cell.length_a   1.000
_cell.length_b   1.000
_cell.length_c   1.000
_cell.angle_alpha   90.00
_cell.angle_beta   90.00
_cell.angle_gamma   90.00
#
_symmetry.space_group_name_H-M   'P 1'
#
loop_
_entity.id
_entity.type
_entity.pdbx_description
1 polymer ?
#
loop_
_entity_poly.entity_id
_entity_poly.type
_entity_poly.pdbx_seq_one_letter_code
_entity_poly.pdbx_strand_id
1 'polypeptide(L)'
;MGYWKKILLFSAAVLFFSANLISCGTDSGSVVINQPDQYRHIYEANEKIILTAAARIFRDKAMGRNVKIDLERKQVETDYAVEGEWRTKSILKVKKINWKEREVVLSVITEKRTENGWEMRRLLEKEQYVSLFDKIDLAIYEEMSKVQ
;
A
#
# COMPACT_ATOMS: atom_id res chain seq x y z
N MET A 1 46.28 24.65 32.44
CA MET A 1 46.41 24.18 31.03
C MET A 1 45.55 22.95 30.70
N GLY A 2 44.44 22.69 31.41
CA GLY A 2 43.67 21.42 31.28
C GLY A 2 42.22 21.56 30.80
N TYR A 3 41.62 22.75 30.87
CA TYR A 3 40.21 22.94 30.49
C TYR A 3 40.01 23.13 28.99
N TRP A 4 40.91 23.85 28.30
CA TRP A 4 40.82 24.06 26.86
C TRP A 4 40.98 22.78 26.03
N LYS A 5 41.85 21.85 26.45
CA LYS A 5 41.98 20.54 25.80
C LYS A 5 40.71 19.69 25.94
N LYS A 6 40.03 19.77 27.10
CA LYS A 6 38.76 19.07 27.33
C LYS A 6 37.62 19.66 26.51
N ILE A 7 37.55 20.99 26.37
CA ILE A 7 36.55 21.67 25.55
C ILE A 7 36.74 21.35 24.06
N LEU A 8 37.99 21.35 23.56
CA LEU A 8 38.31 20.96 22.18
C LEU A 8 38.01 19.47 21.88
N LEU A 9 38.29 18.58 22.83
CA LEU A 9 37.95 17.15 22.73
C LEU A 9 36.43 16.93 22.75
N PHE A 10 35.69 17.69 23.58
CA PHE A 10 34.23 17.60 23.65
C PHE A 10 33.57 18.16 22.39
N SER A 11 34.07 19.27 21.84
CA SER A 11 33.56 19.83 20.57
C SER A 11 33.85 18.93 19.38
N ALA A 12 35.01 18.26 19.35
CA ALA A 12 35.34 17.28 18.31
C ALA A 12 34.47 16.01 18.39
N ALA A 13 34.17 15.54 19.60
CA ALA A 13 33.30 14.38 19.81
C ALA A 13 31.83 14.64 19.39
N VAL A 14 31.32 15.84 19.68
CA VAL A 14 29.96 16.26 19.26
C VAL A 14 29.86 16.39 17.74
N LEU A 15 30.87 16.96 17.08
CA LEU A 15 30.93 17.06 15.61
C LEU A 15 30.98 15.69 14.93
N PHE A 16 31.73 14.73 15.49
CA PHE A 16 31.82 13.37 14.98
C PHE A 16 30.50 12.58 15.15
N PHE A 17 29.76 12.83 16.24
CA PHE A 17 28.43 12.22 16.45
C PHE A 17 27.36 12.79 15.52
N SER A 18 27.41 14.10 15.21
CA SER A 18 26.45 14.73 14.28
C SER A 18 26.65 14.33 12.81
N ALA A 19 27.87 13.95 12.41
CA ALA A 19 28.16 13.57 11.02
C ALA A 19 27.56 12.21 10.61
N ASN A 20 27.14 11.38 11.57
CA ASN A 20 26.58 10.05 11.32
C ASN A 20 25.05 10.06 11.06
N LEU A 21 24.39 11.22 11.18
CA LEU A 21 22.93 11.33 10.96
C LEU A 21 22.54 11.64 9.51
N ILE A 22 23.50 11.77 8.58
CA ILE A 22 23.24 12.14 7.18
C ILE A 22 23.01 10.92 6.28
N SER A 23 23.16 9.69 6.77
CA SER A 23 22.85 8.49 5.97
C SER A 23 21.37 8.09 6.09
N CYS A 24 20.45 8.98 5.73
CA CYS A 24 19.05 8.61 5.47
C CYS A 24 18.59 9.21 4.14
N GLY A 25 19.37 8.92 3.10
CA GLY A 25 18.96 9.08 1.71
C GLY A 25 19.11 7.73 1.02
N THR A 26 18.28 6.75 1.40
CA THR A 26 18.11 5.60 0.52
C THR A 26 17.50 6.14 -0.76
N ASP A 27 18.24 6.05 -1.87
CA ASP A 27 17.65 6.02 -3.20
C ASP A 27 16.56 4.94 -3.16
N SER A 28 15.33 5.34 -2.91
CA SER A 28 14.15 4.50 -3.10
C SER A 28 13.96 4.37 -4.61
N GLY A 29 14.87 3.61 -5.23
CA GLY A 29 14.87 3.25 -6.64
C GLY A 29 13.69 2.31 -6.89
N SER A 30 12.49 2.87 -6.92
CA SER A 30 11.30 2.19 -7.40
C SER A 30 11.59 1.62 -8.80
N VAL A 31 11.48 0.31 -8.96
CA VAL A 31 11.80 -0.37 -10.22
C VAL A 31 10.71 -0.07 -11.25
N VAL A 32 11.10 0.30 -12.47
CA VAL A 32 10.14 0.46 -13.58
C VAL A 32 9.55 -0.91 -13.93
N ILE A 33 8.23 -0.99 -13.98
CA ILE A 33 7.51 -2.24 -14.26
C ILE A 33 6.53 -2.03 -15.43
N ASN A 34 6.35 -3.06 -16.26
CA ASN A 34 5.47 -3.00 -17.42
C ASN A 34 4.02 -3.44 -17.13
N GLN A 35 3.80 -4.05 -15.96
CA GLN A 35 2.49 -4.52 -15.53
C GLN A 35 2.40 -4.40 -13.99
N PRO A 36 1.20 -4.14 -13.44
CA PRO A 36 1.04 -4.01 -12.01
C PRO A 36 1.20 -5.34 -11.32
N ASP A 37 1.83 -5.32 -10.14
CA ASP A 37 1.92 -6.50 -9.30
C ASP A 37 0.53 -6.93 -8.82
N GLN A 38 0.31 -8.24 -8.88
CA GLN A 38 -0.95 -8.86 -8.49
C GLN A 38 -0.69 -9.88 -7.40
N TYR A 39 -1.36 -9.71 -6.26
CA TYR A 39 -1.33 -10.66 -5.17
C TYR A 39 -2.68 -11.30 -4.99
N ARG A 40 -2.68 -12.54 -4.52
CA ARG A 40 -3.85 -13.40 -4.44
C ARG A 40 -4.08 -13.85 -3.01
N HIS A 41 -5.33 -13.92 -2.61
CA HIS A 41 -5.76 -14.47 -1.33
C HIS A 41 -7.10 -15.18 -1.50
N ILE A 42 -7.36 -16.22 -0.71
CA ILE A 42 -8.63 -16.97 -0.77
C ILE A 42 -9.42 -16.67 0.49
N TYR A 43 -10.67 -16.26 0.33
CA TYR A 43 -11.61 -16.06 1.44
C TYR A 43 -12.77 -17.05 1.36
N GLU A 44 -13.26 -17.47 2.52
CA GLU A 44 -14.48 -18.27 2.67
C GLU A 44 -15.70 -17.37 2.93
N ALA A 45 -15.97 -16.45 2.01
CA ALA A 45 -17.07 -15.49 2.16
C ALA A 45 -17.83 -15.24 0.86
N ASN A 46 -19.04 -14.72 0.99
CA ASN A 46 -19.85 -14.33 -0.16
C ASN A 46 -19.17 -13.17 -0.91
N GLU A 47 -19.23 -13.19 -2.24
CA GLU A 47 -18.71 -12.15 -3.12
C GLU A 47 -19.16 -10.73 -2.72
N LYS A 48 -20.45 -10.53 -2.41
CA LYS A 48 -20.98 -9.23 -1.99
C LYS A 48 -20.36 -8.74 -0.68
N ILE A 49 -20.10 -9.65 0.25
CA ILE A 49 -19.47 -9.34 1.54
C ILE A 49 -18.02 -8.93 1.30
N ILE A 50 -17.26 -9.71 0.51
CA ILE A 50 -15.87 -9.41 0.16
C ILE A 50 -15.74 -8.04 -0.51
N LEU A 51 -16.57 -7.76 -1.51
CA LEU A 51 -16.55 -6.48 -2.22
C LEU A 51 -16.90 -5.30 -1.29
N THR A 52 -17.85 -5.49 -0.38
CA THR A 52 -18.24 -4.45 0.60
C THR A 52 -17.12 -4.18 1.60
N ALA A 53 -16.53 -5.23 2.16
CA ALA A 53 -15.41 -5.16 3.09
C ALA A 53 -14.19 -4.50 2.44
N ALA A 54 -13.82 -4.93 1.22
CA ALA A 54 -12.73 -4.33 0.46
C ALA A 54 -12.96 -2.83 0.19
N ALA A 55 -14.17 -2.45 -0.24
CA ALA A 55 -14.48 -1.05 -0.47
C ALA A 55 -14.41 -0.20 0.81
N ARG A 56 -14.81 -0.75 1.95
CA ARG A 56 -14.62 -0.09 3.25
C ARG A 56 -13.15 0.11 3.56
N ILE A 57 -12.32 -0.94 3.45
CA ILE A 57 -10.87 -0.81 3.69
C ILE A 57 -10.21 0.20 2.75
N PHE A 58 -10.59 0.24 1.47
CA PHE A 58 -10.05 1.22 0.53
C PHE A 58 -10.40 2.67 0.93
N ARG A 59 -11.61 2.90 1.46
CA ARG A 59 -12.01 4.22 1.99
C ARG A 59 -11.25 4.56 3.27
N ASP A 60 -11.20 3.63 4.22
CA ASP A 60 -10.56 3.81 5.53
C ASP A 60 -9.05 4.07 5.41
N LYS A 61 -8.42 3.52 4.38
CA LYS A 61 -7.01 3.73 4.05
C LYS A 61 -6.76 4.86 3.06
N ALA A 62 -7.79 5.61 2.68
CA ALA A 62 -7.70 6.71 1.72
C ALA A 62 -6.97 6.35 0.42
N MET A 63 -7.20 5.13 -0.11
CA MET A 63 -6.53 4.61 -1.32
C MET A 63 -7.07 5.23 -2.62
N GLY A 64 -7.79 6.33 -2.53
CA GLY A 64 -8.59 6.99 -3.56
C GLY A 64 -9.66 7.86 -2.92
N ARG A 65 -10.13 8.89 -3.64
CA ARG A 65 -11.27 9.71 -3.19
C ARG A 65 -12.59 9.02 -3.50
N ASN A 66 -12.63 8.29 -4.61
CA ASN A 66 -13.82 7.62 -5.10
C ASN A 66 -13.58 6.11 -5.11
N VAL A 67 -14.28 5.39 -4.24
CA VAL A 67 -14.24 3.93 -4.18
C VAL A 67 -15.55 3.37 -4.76
N LYS A 68 -15.46 2.69 -5.90
CA LYS A 68 -16.60 2.15 -6.64
C LYS A 68 -16.62 0.63 -6.55
N ILE A 69 -17.78 0.09 -6.18
CA ILE A 69 -18.07 -1.34 -6.29
C ILE A 69 -18.77 -1.57 -7.64
N ASP A 70 -18.25 -2.50 -8.43
CA ASP A 70 -18.84 -2.97 -9.67
C ASP A 70 -19.21 -4.45 -9.50
N LEU A 71 -20.51 -4.71 -9.33
CA LEU A 71 -21.03 -6.06 -9.08
C LEU A 71 -21.04 -6.92 -10.35
N GLU A 72 -21.12 -6.33 -11.54
CA GLU A 72 -21.09 -7.06 -12.81
C GLU A 72 -19.69 -7.59 -13.10
N ARG A 73 -18.69 -6.73 -12.91
CA ARG A 73 -17.27 -7.08 -13.07
C ARG A 73 -16.65 -7.70 -11.82
N LYS A 74 -17.41 -7.79 -10.74
CA LYS A 74 -17.01 -8.40 -9.45
C LYS A 74 -15.73 -7.77 -8.91
N GLN A 75 -15.69 -6.45 -8.92
CA GLN A 75 -14.50 -5.69 -8.57
C GLN A 75 -14.80 -4.47 -7.72
N VAL A 76 -13.80 -4.06 -6.95
CA VAL A 76 -13.73 -2.74 -6.33
C VAL A 76 -12.57 -2.00 -6.99
N GLU A 77 -12.81 -0.78 -7.41
CA GLU A 77 -11.76 0.09 -7.92
C GLU A 77 -11.80 1.48 -7.29
N THR A 78 -10.66 2.13 -7.33
CA THR A 78 -10.48 3.52 -6.89
C THR A 78 -10.13 4.41 -8.07
N ASP A 79 -10.31 5.72 -7.91
CA ASP A 79 -9.63 6.71 -8.74
C ASP A 79 -8.13 6.80 -8.41
N TYR A 80 -7.37 7.52 -9.24
CA TYR A 80 -5.98 7.81 -8.91
C TYR A 80 -5.91 8.83 -7.76
N ALA A 81 -5.34 8.42 -6.63
CA ALA A 81 -4.90 9.35 -5.59
C ALA A 81 -3.51 9.89 -5.95
N VAL A 82 -3.33 11.21 -5.95
CA VAL A 82 -2.06 11.87 -6.27
C VAL A 82 -1.41 12.39 -5.00
N GLU A 83 -0.15 12.04 -4.77
CA GLU A 83 0.67 12.49 -3.66
C GLU A 83 2.07 12.86 -4.15
N GLY A 84 2.35 14.17 -4.23
CA GLY A 84 3.60 14.68 -4.80
C GLY A 84 3.78 14.27 -6.27
N GLU A 85 4.87 13.58 -6.56
CA GLU A 85 5.16 13.03 -7.89
C GLU A 85 4.54 11.64 -8.12
N TRP A 86 3.80 11.10 -7.15
CA TRP A 86 3.25 9.76 -7.23
C TRP A 86 1.75 9.81 -7.45
N ARG A 87 1.24 8.80 -8.15
CA ARG A 87 -0.19 8.49 -8.15
C ARG A 87 -0.42 6.99 -7.99
N THR A 88 -1.48 6.65 -7.27
CA THR A 88 -1.84 5.25 -7.00
C THR A 88 -3.30 4.99 -7.33
N LYS A 89 -3.57 3.86 -7.98
CA LYS A 89 -4.91 3.32 -8.20
C LYS A 89 -4.97 1.88 -7.70
N SER A 90 -5.93 1.60 -6.82
CA SER A 90 -6.18 0.26 -6.28
C SER A 90 -7.35 -0.43 -7.00
N ILE A 91 -7.17 -1.70 -7.33
CA ILE A 91 -8.15 -2.57 -7.96
C ILE A 91 -8.16 -3.92 -7.24
N LEU A 92 -9.33 -4.37 -6.80
CA LEU A 92 -9.55 -5.69 -6.23
C LEU A 92 -10.59 -6.42 -7.06
N LYS A 93 -10.30 -7.64 -7.49
CA LYS A 93 -11.21 -8.50 -8.25
C LYS A 93 -11.51 -9.77 -7.48
N VAL A 94 -12.76 -10.22 -7.55
CA VAL A 94 -13.22 -11.45 -6.89
C VAL A 94 -13.59 -12.48 -7.95
N LYS A 95 -13.08 -13.69 -7.79
CA LYS A 95 -13.37 -14.84 -8.66
C LYS A 95 -13.91 -15.99 -7.83
N LYS A 96 -14.99 -16.61 -8.30
CA LYS A 96 -15.54 -17.82 -7.68
C LYS A 96 -14.64 -19.03 -7.95
N ILE A 97 -14.23 -19.73 -6.89
CA ILE A 97 -13.51 -21.01 -7.00
C ILE A 97 -14.51 -22.16 -6.91
N ASN A 98 -15.22 -22.27 -5.79
CA ASN A 98 -16.22 -23.31 -5.55
C ASN A 98 -17.46 -22.74 -4.84
N TRP A 99 -18.27 -23.54 -4.15
CA TRP A 99 -19.45 -23.03 -3.46
C TRP A 99 -19.09 -22.13 -2.26
N LYS A 100 -18.02 -22.47 -1.54
CA LYS A 100 -17.57 -21.81 -0.29
C LYS A 100 -16.50 -20.74 -0.52
N GLU A 101 -15.53 -21.00 -1.39
CA GLU A 101 -14.30 -20.21 -1.51
C GLU A 101 -14.33 -19.25 -2.69
N ARG A 102 -13.75 -18.06 -2.48
CA ARG A 102 -13.55 -17.02 -3.48
C ARG A 102 -12.08 -16.62 -3.51
N GLU A 103 -11.49 -16.56 -4.69
CA GLU A 103 -10.19 -15.96 -4.91
C GLU A 103 -10.34 -14.45 -5.02
N VAL A 104 -9.50 -13.71 -4.33
CA VAL A 104 -9.35 -12.28 -4.45
C VAL A 104 -8.00 -11.97 -5.04
N VAL A 105 -8.00 -11.12 -6.07
CA VAL A 105 -6.79 -10.60 -6.70
C VAL A 105 -6.72 -9.10 -6.44
N LEU A 106 -5.68 -8.65 -5.73
CA LEU A 106 -5.42 -7.25 -5.41
C LEU A 106 -4.28 -6.72 -6.28
N SER A 107 -4.48 -5.55 -6.86
CA SER A 107 -3.49 -4.81 -7.64
C SER A 107 -3.48 -3.35 -7.19
N VAL A 108 -2.31 -2.84 -6.85
CA VAL A 108 -2.09 -1.42 -6.59
C VAL A 108 -1.17 -0.90 -7.68
N ILE A 109 -1.76 -0.17 -8.62
CA ILE A 109 -1.04 0.47 -9.71
C ILE A 109 -0.41 1.73 -9.14
N THR A 110 0.91 1.81 -9.18
CA THR A 110 1.65 3.00 -8.74
C THR A 110 2.44 3.56 -9.91
N GLU A 111 2.34 4.86 -10.10
CA GLU A 111 2.99 5.56 -11.20
C GLU A 111 3.68 6.82 -10.67
N LYS A 112 4.90 7.06 -11.14
CA LYS A 112 5.68 8.27 -10.86
C LYS A 112 5.59 9.23 -12.04
N ARG A 113 5.47 10.52 -11.75
CA ARG A 113 5.55 11.59 -12.74
C ARG A 113 6.99 11.69 -13.25
N THR A 114 7.14 11.76 -14.57
CA THR A 114 8.38 11.98 -15.30
C THR A 114 8.18 13.10 -16.31
N GLU A 115 9.25 13.52 -16.99
CA GLU A 115 9.18 14.53 -18.06
C GLU A 115 8.25 14.09 -19.21
N ASN A 116 8.13 12.79 -19.44
CA ASN A 116 7.35 12.20 -20.54
C ASN A 116 5.94 11.76 -20.13
N GLY A 117 5.52 11.99 -18.88
CA GLY A 117 4.19 11.63 -18.39
C GLY A 117 4.21 10.83 -17.10
N TRP A 118 3.39 9.79 -17.01
CA TRP A 118 3.33 8.91 -15.84
C TRP A 118 3.95 7.56 -16.19
N GLU A 119 4.91 7.12 -15.40
CA GLU A 119 5.61 5.86 -15.59
C GLU A 119 5.31 4.92 -14.42
N MET A 120 4.88 3.69 -14.73
CA MET A 120 4.56 2.70 -13.71
C MET A 120 5.83 2.21 -13.02
N ARG A 121 5.82 2.25 -11.69
CA ARG A 121 6.94 1.78 -10.88
C ARG A 121 6.45 1.01 -9.66
N ARG A 122 7.23 0.02 -9.23
CA ARG A 122 6.97 -0.69 -7.99
C ARG A 122 7.25 0.22 -6.80
N LEU A 123 6.22 0.45 -5.99
CA LEU A 123 6.32 1.19 -4.73
C LEU A 123 6.00 0.30 -3.52
N LEU A 124 5.10 -0.65 -3.69
CA LEU A 124 4.70 -1.59 -2.63
C LEU A 124 5.45 -2.91 -2.78
N GLU A 125 5.89 -3.44 -1.65
CA GLU A 125 6.40 -4.80 -1.53
C GLU A 125 5.28 -5.76 -1.09
N LYS A 126 5.59 -7.05 -1.08
CA LYS A 126 4.62 -8.11 -0.76
C LYS A 126 3.95 -7.91 0.60
N GLU A 127 4.70 -7.45 1.59
CA GLU A 127 4.27 -7.30 2.97
C GLU A 127 3.12 -6.28 3.10
N GLN A 128 3.12 -5.23 2.28
CA GLN A 128 2.04 -4.25 2.23
C GLN A 128 0.75 -4.88 1.70
N TYR A 129 0.83 -5.79 0.73
CA TYR A 129 -0.35 -6.53 0.24
C TYR A 129 -0.88 -7.49 1.30
N VAL A 130 0.00 -8.21 2.01
CA VAL A 130 -0.40 -9.09 3.12
C VAL A 130 -1.15 -8.28 4.18
N SER A 131 -0.61 -7.13 4.60
CA SER A 131 -1.28 -6.26 5.57
C SER A 131 -2.65 -5.75 5.09
N LEU A 132 -2.84 -5.55 3.79
CA LEU A 132 -4.14 -5.19 3.22
C LEU A 132 -5.10 -6.38 3.26
N PHE A 133 -4.65 -7.59 2.93
CA PHE A 133 -5.48 -8.79 3.02
C PHE A 133 -5.93 -9.08 4.46
N ASP A 134 -5.06 -8.91 5.46
CA ASP A 134 -5.41 -9.11 6.87
C ASP A 134 -6.51 -8.15 7.32
N LYS A 135 -6.46 -6.89 6.86
CA LYS A 135 -7.49 -5.88 7.15
C LYS A 135 -8.81 -6.19 6.46
N ILE A 136 -8.75 -6.67 5.21
CA ILE A 136 -9.94 -7.09 4.47
C ILE A 136 -10.56 -8.31 5.15
N ASP A 137 -9.76 -9.26 5.64
CA ASP A 137 -10.23 -10.43 6.37
C ASP A 137 -11.03 -10.04 7.61
N LEU A 138 -10.47 -9.16 8.45
CA LEU A 138 -11.17 -8.63 9.61
C LEU A 138 -12.48 -7.92 9.22
N ALA A 139 -12.44 -7.09 8.18
CA ALA A 139 -13.64 -6.41 7.69
C ALA A 139 -14.69 -7.39 7.13
N ILE A 140 -14.29 -8.50 6.51
CA ILE A 140 -15.21 -9.56 6.08
C ILE A 140 -15.94 -10.15 7.29
N TYR A 141 -15.22 -10.49 8.36
CA TYR A 141 -15.83 -10.99 9.59
C TYR A 141 -16.84 -10.00 10.19
N GLU A 142 -16.48 -8.71 10.22
CA GLU A 142 -17.37 -7.65 10.68
C GLU A 142 -18.61 -7.46 9.79
N GLU A 143 -18.48 -7.62 8.47
CA GLU A 143 -19.64 -7.53 7.56
C GLU A 143 -20.52 -8.78 7.67
N MET A 144 -19.94 -9.97 7.90
CA MET A 144 -20.71 -11.20 8.12
C MET A 144 -21.56 -11.14 9.40
N SER A 145 -21.02 -10.57 10.48
CA SER A 145 -21.74 -10.48 11.77
C SER A 145 -22.97 -9.56 11.73
N LYS A 146 -23.05 -8.65 10.76
CA LYS A 146 -24.23 -7.78 10.56
C LYS A 146 -25.38 -8.45 9.81
N VAL A 147 -25.10 -9.56 9.13
CA VAL A 147 -26.07 -10.28 8.27
C VAL A 147 -26.68 -11.49 9.01
N GLN A 148 -26.11 -11.87 10.16
CA GLN A 148 -26.69 -12.83 11.12
C GLN A 148 -27.69 -12.13 12.03
#